data_AF-A0A3C1FTM0-F1
#
_entry.id   AF-A0A3C1FTM0-F1
#
_cell.length_a   1.000
_cell.length_b   1.000
_cell.length_c   1.000
_cell.angle_alpha   90.00
_cell.angle_beta   90.00
_cell.angle_gamma   90.00
#
_symmetry.space_group_name_H-M   'P 1'
#
loop_
_entity.id
_entity.type
_entity.pdbx_description
1 polymer ?
#
loop_
_entity_poly.entity_id
_entity_poly.type
_entity_poly.pdbx_seq_one_letter_code
_entity_poly.pdbx_strand_id
1 'polypeptide(L)' 'MGFFAFLGFVMWVVLMVLIFKKAGYSGIQIILLFIPLVNVIAFIWFALTEWPIEKELRSLKAKSTGTS' A
#
# COMPACT_ATOMS: atom_id res chain seq x y z
N MET A 1 22.52 -19.97 5.84
CA MET A 1 21.52 -19.21 6.62
C MET A 1 21.34 -17.77 6.13
N GLY A 2 22.40 -16.97 5.97
CA GLY A 2 22.26 -15.55 5.55
C GLY A 2 21.69 -15.32 4.14
N PHE A 3 22.02 -16.15 3.16
CA PHE A 3 21.55 -15.99 1.78
C PHE A 3 20.03 -16.08 1.65
N PHE A 4 19.41 -17.11 2.24
CA PHE A 4 17.95 -17.27 2.22
C PHE A 4 17.23 -16.15 3.00
N ALA A 5 17.81 -15.71 4.12
CA ALA A 5 17.26 -14.57 4.88
C ALA A 5 17.30 -13.27 4.05
N PHE A 6 18.40 -13.02 3.34
CA PHE A 6 18.52 -11.88 2.45
C PHE A 6 17.51 -11.96 1.29
N LEU A 7 17.39 -13.13 0.65
CA LEU A 7 16.42 -13.34 -0.44
C LEU A 7 14.99 -13.11 0.04
N GLY A 8 14.65 -13.62 1.22
CA GLY A 8 13.34 -13.42 1.86
C GLY A 8 13.07 -11.95 2.18
N PHE A 9 14.06 -11.23 2.69
CA PHE A 9 13.94 -9.79 2.97
C PHE A 9 13.70 -8.98 1.68
N VAL A 10 14.46 -9.24 0.62
CA VAL A 10 14.29 -8.56 -0.67
C VAL A 10 12.90 -8.85 -1.25
N MET A 11 12.46 -10.11 -1.23
CA MET A 11 11.13 -10.50 -1.68
C MET A 11 10.03 -9.78 -0.89
N TRP A 12 10.16 -9.72 0.43
CA TRP A 12 9.20 -9.03 1.31
C TRP A 12 9.09 -7.53 0.98
N VAL A 13 10.22 -6.85 0.80
CA VAL A 13 10.24 -5.43 0.39
C VAL A 13 9.55 -5.23 -0.96
N VAL A 14 9.86 -6.07 -1.95
CA VAL A 14 9.24 -5.98 -3.29
C VAL A 14 7.73 -6.17 -3.22
N LEU A 15 7.25 -7.17 -2.47
CA LEU A 15 5.82 -7.42 -2.28
C LEU A 15 5.10 -6.23 -1.63
N MET A 16 5.72 -5.64 -0.59
CA MET A 16 5.22 -4.43 0.05
C MET A 16 5.09 -3.27 -0.95
N VAL A 17 6.12 -3.01 -1.76
CA VAL A 17 6.08 -1.97 -2.81
C VAL A 17 4.92 -2.21 -3.79
N LEU A 18 4.72 -3.46 -4.22
CA LEU A 18 3.65 -3.81 -5.16
C LEU A 18 2.25 -3.61 -4.56
N ILE A 19 2.05 -3.95 -3.29
CA ILE A 19 0.78 -3.72 -2.58
C ILE A 19 0.49 -2.23 -2.47
N PHE A 20 1.46 -1.42 -2.07
CA PHE A 20 1.31 0.03 -1.94
C PHE A 20 0.96 0.70 -3.29
N LYS A 21 1.61 0.26 -4.37
CA LYS A 21 1.26 0.73 -5.73
C LYS A 21 -0.16 0.34 -6.12
N LYS A 22 -0.63 -0.87 -5.78
CA LYS A 22 -2.01 -1.32 -6.08
C LYS A 22 -3.06 -0.55 -5.27
N ALA A 23 -2.75 -0.19 -4.03
CA ALA A 23 -3.65 0.61 -3.19
C ALA A 23 -3.74 2.09 -3.61
N GLY A 24 -2.88 2.53 -4.55
CA GLY A 24 -2.88 3.90 -5.07
C GLY A 24 -2.03 4.88 -4.25
N TYR A 25 -1.13 4.37 -3.40
CA TYR A 25 -0.19 5.21 -2.65
C TYR A 25 1.01 5.63 -3.51
N SER A 26 1.51 6.84 -3.26
CA SER A 26 2.66 7.42 -3.98
C SER A 26 3.99 6.74 -3.59
N GLY A 27 4.99 6.79 -4.47
CA GLY A 27 6.31 6.19 -4.24
C GLY A 27 7.04 6.69 -2.99
N ILE A 28 6.67 7.87 -2.47
CA ILE A 28 7.24 8.45 -1.25
C ILE A 28 6.65 7.81 0.01
N GLN A 29 5.38 7.37 -0.01
CA GLN A 29 4.75 6.70 1.13
C GLN A 29 5.35 5.31 1.41
N ILE A 30 5.97 4.70 0.40
CA ILE A 30 6.76 3.47 0.54
C ILE A 30 8.01 3.68 1.43
N ILE A 31 8.54 4.90 1.53
CA ILE A 31 9.70 5.20 2.39
C ILE A 31 9.35 5.00 3.88
N LEU A 32 8.08 5.14 4.28
CA LEU A 32 7.65 4.86 5.65
C LEU A 32 7.81 3.38 6.04
N LEU A 33 7.85 2.47 5.06
CA LEU A 33 8.02 1.03 5.29
C LEU A 33 9.47 0.64 5.65
N PHE A 34 10.44 1.53 5.41
CA PHE A 34 11.85 1.28 5.73
C PHE A 34 12.16 1.37 7.22
N ILE A 35 11.25 1.93 8.03
CA ILE A 35 11.42 2.06 9.48
C ILE A 35 10.55 1.00 10.18
N PRO A 36 11.14 0.00 10.89
CA PRO A 36 10.40 -1.14 11.43
C PRO A 36 9.24 -0.76 12.37
N LEU A 37 9.45 0.25 13.24
CA LEU A 37 8.39 0.74 14.14
C LEU A 37 7.26 1.43 13.37
N VAL A 38 7.60 2.22 12.36
CA VAL A 38 6.63 2.93 11.53
C VAL A 38 5.81 1.93 10.72
N ASN A 39 6.40 0.81 10.31
CA ASN A 39 5.70 -0.23 9.58
C ASN A 39 4.50 -0.81 10.37
N VAL A 40 4.65 -1.05 11.69
CA VAL A 40 3.55 -1.55 12.53
C VAL A 40 2.38 -0.55 12.58
N ILE A 41 2.68 0.73 12.80
CA ILE A 41 1.67 1.79 12.80
C ILE A 41 1.06 1.95 11.41
N ALA A 42 1.88 1.89 10.37
CA ALA A 42 1.44 1.97 8.98
C ALA A 42 0.49 0.82 8.66
N PHE A 43 0.75 -0.42 9.11
CA PHE A 43 -0.16 -1.55 8.92
C PHE A 43 -1.51 -1.33 9.59
N ILE A 44 -1.53 -0.83 10.83
CA ILE A 44 -2.78 -0.50 11.53
C ILE A 44 -3.54 0.58 10.75
N TRP A 45 -2.85 1.64 10.33
CA TRP A 45 -3.44 2.70 9.54
C TRP A 45 -3.97 2.19 8.19
N PHE A 46 -3.21 1.33 7.50
CA PHE A 46 -3.56 0.73 6.22
C PHE A 46 -4.78 -0.19 6.32
N ALA A 47 -4.95 -0.89 7.44
CA ALA A 47 -6.09 -1.77 7.68
C ALA A 47 -7.38 -1.01 8.02
N LEU A 48 -7.28 0.18 8.60
CA LEU A 48 -8.42 0.97 9.09
C LEU A 48 -8.82 2.12 8.16
N THR A 49 -7.93 2.55 7.27
CA THR A 49 -8.15 3.72 6.41
C THR A 49 -8.63 3.30 5.03
N GLU A 50 -9.55 4.07 4.44
CA GLU A 50 -9.96 3.93 3.05
C GLU A 50 -8.75 4.18 2.12
N TRP A 51 -8.51 3.27 1.19
CA TRP A 51 -7.36 3.37 0.29
C TRP A 51 -7.61 4.43 -0.80
N PRO A 52 -6.54 5.08 -1.31
CA PRO A 52 -6.65 6.02 -2.42
C PRO A 52 -7.44 5.45 -3.61
N ILE A 53 -7.21 4.18 -3.93
CA ILE A 53 -7.91 3.49 -5.03
C ILE A 53 -9.42 3.33 -4.77
N GLU A 54 -9.83 3.09 -3.52
CA GLU A 54 -11.25 2.97 -3.16
C GLU A 54 -11.97 4.31 -3.33
N LYS A 55 -11.29 5.40 -2.94
CA LYS A 55 -11.76 6.77 -3.15
C LYS A 55 -11.92 7.11 -4.63
N GLU A 56 -10.96 6.72 -5.47
CA GLU A 56 -11.05 6.88 -6.93
C GLU A 56 -12.24 6.09 -7.50
N LEU A 57 -12.38 4.82 -7.14
CA LEU A 57 -13.50 3.96 -7.58
C LEU A 57 -14.85 4.52 -7.15
N ARG A 58 -14.98 5.01 -5.91
CA ARG A 58 -16.18 5.67 -5.42
C ARG A 58 -16.53 6.91 -6.24
N SER A 59 -15.53 7.73 -6.58
CA SER A 59 -15.73 8.93 -7.39
C SER A 59 -16.19 8.59 -8.82
N LEU A 60 -15.62 7.54 -9.42
CA LEU A 60 -16.00 7.07 -10.75
C LEU A 60 -17.43 6.51 -10.76
N LYS A 61 -17.78 5.71 -9.76
CA LYS A 61 -19.13 5.15 -9.60
C LYS A 61 -20.19 6.24 -9.36
N ALA A 62 -19.86 7.28 -8.59
CA ALA A 62 -20.76 8.41 -8.40
C ALA A 62 -21.00 9.16 -9.71
N LYS A 63 -19.95 9.41 -10.50
CA LYS A 63 -20.06 10.06 -11.83
C LYS A 63 -20.87 9.23 -12.83
N SER A 64 -20.69 7.90 -12.85
CA SER A 64 -21.43 7.03 -13.76
C SER A 64 -22.93 6.96 -13.44
N THR A 65 -23.32 7.13 -12.17
CA THR A 65 -24.72 7.00 -11.73
C THR A 65 -25.49 8.33 -11.82
N GLY A 66 -24.80 9.47 -11.82
CA GLY A 66 -25.41 10.80 -11.97
C GLY A 66 -25.65 11.26 -13.42
N THR A 67 -25.45 10.37 -14.41
CA THR A 67 -25.68 10.65 -15.84
C THR A 67 -26.87 9.84 -16.38
N SER A 68 -27.96 9.73 -15.61
CA SER A 68 -29.22 9.11 -16.04
C SER A 68 -30.41 9.92 -15.58
#